data_AF-A0A3D4QUR0-F1
#
_entry.id   AF-A0A3D4QUR0-F1
#
_cell.length_a   1.000
_cell.length_b   1.000
_cell.length_c   1.000
_cell.angle_alpha   90.00
_cell.angle_beta   90.00
_cell.angle_gamma   90.00
#
_symmetry.space_group_name_H-M   'P 1'
#
loop_
_entity.id
_entity.type
_entity.pdbx_description
1 polymer ?
#
loop_
_entity_poly.entity_id
_entity_poly.type
_entity_poly.pdbx_seq_one_letter_code
_entity_poly.pdbx_strand_id
1 'polypeptide(L)'
;EYKAAKDSGVVVLAKESGVVRKVSADQIIIRSDDNKDHRYKLLKFKRSNQGTCINQRPIVSEGEIVEKGQTIVDGPSTDEGEIALGRNILIGFMSWEGYNFEDAILISEKLVK
;
A
#
# COMPACT_ATOMS: atom_id res chain seq x y z
N GLU A 1 -8.62 -3.39 -8.94
CA GLU A 1 -8.89 -2.27 -8.00
C GLU A 1 -8.01 -1.03 -8.26
N TYR A 2 -6.98 -1.18 -9.08
CA TYR A 2 -6.01 -0.17 -9.48
C TYR A 2 -6.51 1.27 -9.69
N LYS A 3 -7.58 1.48 -10.47
CA LYS A 3 -8.08 2.84 -10.75
C LYS A 3 -8.59 3.55 -9.50
N ALA A 4 -9.29 2.83 -8.62
CA ALA A 4 -9.80 3.39 -7.39
C ALA A 4 -8.68 3.73 -6.40
N ALA A 5 -7.61 2.91 -6.33
CA ALA A 5 -6.42 3.23 -5.55
C ALA A 5 -5.72 4.50 -6.06
N LYS A 6 -5.54 4.64 -7.38
CA LYS A 6 -4.96 5.85 -7.97
C LYS A 6 -5.81 7.11 -7.73
N ASP A 7 -7.11 7.01 -7.97
CA ASP A 7 -8.03 8.14 -7.85
C ASP A 7 -8.26 8.54 -6.38
N SER A 8 -7.99 7.64 -5.42
CA SER A 8 -8.10 7.93 -3.98
C SER A 8 -7.08 8.96 -3.48
N GLY A 9 -5.98 9.18 -4.20
CA GLY A 9 -4.87 10.06 -3.80
C GLY A 9 -4.04 9.56 -2.61
N VAL A 10 -4.27 8.32 -2.17
CA VAL A 10 -3.56 7.69 -1.05
C VAL A 10 -2.20 7.14 -1.47
N VAL A 11 -2.11 6.65 -2.71
CA VAL A 11 -0.86 6.20 -3.36
C VAL A 11 -0.09 7.38 -3.95
N VAL A 12 1.23 7.22 -4.12
CA VAL A 12 2.05 8.22 -4.83
C VAL A 12 2.40 7.71 -6.21
N LEU A 13 2.14 8.53 -7.22
CA LEU A 13 2.46 8.24 -8.61
C LEU A 13 3.75 8.94 -9.04
N ALA A 14 4.51 8.30 -9.92
CA ALA A 14 5.64 8.91 -10.60
C ALA A 14 5.14 10.05 -11.52
N LYS A 15 5.67 11.26 -11.33
CA LYS A 15 5.30 12.44 -12.13
C LYS A 15 5.83 12.38 -13.56
N GLU A 16 7.00 11.76 -13.72
CA GLU A 16 7.74 11.61 -14.97
C GLU A 16 8.37 10.21 -14.99
N SER A 17 8.63 9.70 -16.20
CA SER A 17 9.42 8.48 -16.39
C SER A 17 10.88 8.74 -16.00
N GLY A 18 11.57 7.70 -15.53
CA GLY A 18 12.97 7.81 -15.14
C GLY A 18 13.46 6.63 -14.30
N VAL A 19 14.62 6.81 -13.68
CA VAL A 19 15.29 5.78 -12.87
C VAL A 19 15.28 6.16 -11.39
N VAL A 20 14.90 5.22 -10.53
CA VAL A 20 14.93 5.38 -9.08
C VAL A 20 16.37 5.45 -8.61
N ARG A 21 16.79 6.62 -8.11
CA ARG A 21 18.16 6.88 -7.65
C ARG A 21 18.36 6.49 -6.20
N LYS A 22 17.34 6.73 -5.36
CA LYS A 22 17.41 6.48 -3.93
C LYS A 22 16.05 6.10 -3.39
N VAL A 23 16.02 5.07 -2.55
CA VAL A 23 14.82 4.65 -1.81
C VAL A 23 15.13 4.65 -0.33
N SER A 24 14.25 5.27 0.45
CA SER A 24 14.32 5.25 1.91
C SER A 24 12.92 5.21 2.50
N ALA A 25 12.83 4.92 3.79
CA ALA A 25 11.55 4.86 4.48
C ALA A 25 10.79 6.20 4.47
N ASP A 26 11.50 7.33 4.34
CA ASP A 26 10.94 8.68 4.43
C ASP A 26 10.86 9.41 3.09
N GLN A 27 11.65 8.99 2.09
CA GLN A 27 11.66 9.62 0.77
C GLN A 27 12.16 8.70 -0.35
N ILE A 28 11.68 8.97 -1.57
CA ILE A 28 12.16 8.40 -2.82
C ILE A 28 12.71 9.53 -3.71
N ILE A 29 13.82 9.28 -4.40
CA ILE A 29 14.38 10.19 -5.41
C ILE A 29 14.40 9.46 -6.75
N ILE A 30 13.76 10.05 -7.75
CA ILE A 30 13.69 9.52 -9.12
C ILE A 30 14.32 10.55 -10.05
N ARG A 31 15.29 10.11 -10.85
CA ARG A 31 15.92 10.94 -11.88
C ARG A 31 15.19 10.73 -13.19
N SER A 32 14.58 11.78 -13.73
CA SER A 32 13.95 11.70 -15.04
C SER A 32 14.99 11.68 -16.17
N ASP A 33 14.54 11.31 -17.37
CA ASP A 33 15.38 11.27 -18.57
C ASP A 33 15.97 12.65 -18.92
N ASP A 34 15.28 13.72 -18.54
CA ASP A 34 15.75 15.12 -18.62
C ASP A 34 16.80 15.49 -17.55
N ASN A 35 17.36 14.49 -16.85
CA ASN A 35 18.37 14.65 -15.81
C ASN A 35 17.93 15.48 -14.59
N LYS A 36 16.61 15.60 -14.34
CA LYS A 36 16.05 16.27 -13.16
C LYS A 36 15.75 15.27 -12.05
N ASP A 37 16.12 15.62 -10.82
CA ASP A 37 15.84 14.78 -9.64
C ASP A 37 14.50 15.18 -9.01
N HIS A 38 13.51 14.29 -9.10
CA HIS A 38 12.21 14.42 -8.45
C HIS A 38 12.23 13.75 -7.07
N ARG A 39 11.89 14.51 -6.03
CA ARG A 39 11.86 14.01 -4.65
C ARG A 39 10.43 13.83 -4.17
N TYR A 40 10.14 12.65 -3.63
CA TYR A 40 8.85 12.25 -3.08
C TYR A 40 9.02 12.00 -1.59
N LYS A 41 8.43 12.84 -0.74
CA LYS A 41 8.42 12.64 0.72
C LYS A 41 7.24 11.77 1.11
N LEU A 42 7.49 10.77 1.95
CA LEU A 42 6.48 9.80 2.38
C LEU A 42 5.84 10.26 3.69
N LEU A 43 4.53 10.06 3.81
CA LEU A 43 3.80 10.27 5.06
C LEU A 43 4.00 9.05 5.97
N LYS A 44 4.72 9.23 7.08
CA LYS A 44 4.97 8.15 8.05
C LYS A 44 4.16 8.35 9.32
N PHE A 45 3.40 7.34 9.69
CA PHE A 45 2.64 7.26 10.94
C PHE A 45 1.79 8.50 11.25
N LYS A 46 1.18 9.10 10.22
CA LYS A 46 0.34 10.30 10.37
C LYS A 46 -1.07 9.90 10.79
N ARG A 47 -1.64 10.60 11.78
CA ARG A 47 -3.02 10.37 12.21
C ARG A 47 -4.01 10.94 11.18
N SER A 48 -5.02 10.16 10.79
CA SER A 48 -6.15 10.63 9.98
C SER A 48 -7.20 11.35 10.83
N ASN A 49 -8.18 12.00 10.18
CA ASN A 49 -9.28 12.68 10.87
C ASN A 49 -10.11 11.72 11.76
N GLN A 50 -10.22 10.46 11.35
CA GLN A 50 -10.94 9.39 12.06
C GLN A 50 -10.04 8.61 13.03
N GLY A 51 -8.77 9.01 13.19
CA GLY A 51 -7.84 8.39 14.12
C GLY A 51 -7.13 7.14 13.60
N THR A 52 -7.31 6.77 12.33
CA THR A 52 -6.53 5.69 11.69
C THR A 52 -5.12 6.15 11.33
N CYS A 53 -4.22 5.19 11.10
CA CYS A 53 -2.82 5.46 10.75
C CYS A 53 -2.63 5.56 9.23
N ILE A 54 -2.15 6.71 8.77
CA ILE A 54 -1.68 6.93 7.40
C ILE A 54 -0.18 6.66 7.40
N ASN A 55 0.21 5.54 6.80
CA ASN A 55 1.60 5.14 6.65
C ASN A 55 1.87 4.75 5.21
N GLN A 56 2.67 5.56 4.53
CA GLN A 56 3.11 5.30 3.18
C GLN A 56 4.40 4.47 3.15
N ARG A 57 4.50 3.57 2.19
CA ARG A 57 5.61 2.63 2.03
C ARG A 57 6.07 2.62 0.56
N PRO A 58 7.37 2.75 0.29
CA PRO A 58 7.88 2.62 -1.07
C PRO A 58 7.65 1.18 -1.57
N ILE A 59 7.24 1.03 -2.83
CA ILE A 59 7.10 -0.28 -3.49
C ILE A 59 8.13 -0.52 -4.61
N VAL A 60 8.95 0.49 -4.90
CA VAL A 60 10.03 0.42 -5.90
C VAL A 60 11.40 0.27 -5.24
N SER A 61 12.37 -0.23 -5.99
CA SER A 61 13.75 -0.43 -5.57
C SER A 61 14.73 0.56 -6.22
N GLU A 62 15.90 0.76 -5.61
CA GLU A 62 16.97 1.55 -6.23
C GLU A 62 17.43 0.91 -7.55
N GLY A 63 17.57 1.72 -8.60
CA GLY A 63 17.92 1.28 -9.95
C GLY A 63 16.72 0.86 -10.81
N GLU A 64 15.50 0.79 -10.26
CA GLU A 64 14.30 0.46 -11.02
C GLU A 64 13.91 1.58 -12.00
N ILE A 65 13.45 1.19 -13.20
CA ILE A 65 12.93 2.13 -14.20
C ILE A 65 11.42 2.24 -13.97
N VAL A 66 10.94 3.48 -13.85
CA VAL A 66 9.51 3.76 -13.67
C VAL A 66 8.97 4.60 -14.81
N GLU A 67 7.69 4.41 -15.11
CA GLU A 67 6.97 5.20 -16.11
C GLU A 67 6.13 6.31 -15.46
N LYS A 68 5.87 7.37 -16.22
CA LYS A 68 4.93 8.42 -15.81
C LYS A 68 3.56 7.83 -15.46
N GLY A 69 3.10 8.11 -14.24
CA GLY A 69 1.82 7.63 -13.73
C GLY A 69 1.86 6.23 -13.12
N GLN A 70 3.02 5.58 -13.07
CA GLN A 70 3.22 4.33 -12.33
C GLN A 70 3.15 4.60 -10.82
N THR A 71 2.56 3.67 -10.07
CA THR A 71 2.55 3.73 -8.61
C THR A 71 3.93 3.39 -8.07
N ILE A 72 4.48 4.27 -7.23
CA ILE A 72 5.82 4.11 -6.63
C ILE A 72 5.78 3.95 -5.11
N VAL A 73 4.63 4.27 -4.50
CA VAL A 73 4.41 4.21 -3.06
C VAL A 73 2.97 3.79 -2.80
N ASP A 74 2.82 2.80 -1.93
CA ASP A 74 1.54 2.43 -1.35
C ASP A 74 1.25 3.23 -0.09
N GLY A 75 -0.04 3.43 0.18
CA GLY A 75 -0.53 4.02 1.41
C GLY A 75 -1.34 3.04 2.26
N PRO A 76 -2.15 3.53 3.20
CA PRO A 76 -3.08 2.69 3.96
C PRO A 76 -4.05 1.96 3.03
N SER A 77 -4.24 0.67 3.31
CA SER A 77 -5.18 -0.21 2.60
C SER A 77 -4.93 -0.32 1.10
N THR A 78 -3.66 -0.27 0.68
CA THR A 78 -3.25 -0.54 -0.69
C THR A 78 -2.08 -1.52 -0.72
N ASP A 79 -2.02 -2.36 -1.75
CA ASP A 79 -0.94 -3.31 -2.01
C ASP A 79 -0.64 -3.31 -3.53
N GLU A 80 0.61 -3.04 -3.88
CA GLU A 80 1.10 -2.90 -5.27
C GLU A 80 0.27 -1.92 -6.13
N GLY A 81 -0.21 -0.83 -5.52
CA GLY A 81 -1.04 0.17 -6.18
C GLY A 81 -2.49 -0.24 -6.42
N GLU A 82 -2.95 -1.35 -5.84
CA GLU A 82 -4.35 -1.76 -5.80
C GLU A 82 -4.95 -1.56 -4.40
N ILE A 83 -6.28 -1.55 -4.29
CA ILE A 83 -6.96 -1.46 -3.00
C ILE A 83 -6.88 -2.83 -2.31
N ALA A 84 -6.42 -2.85 -1.06
CA ALA A 84 -6.31 -4.02 -0.20
C ALA A 84 -6.96 -3.73 1.16
N LEU A 85 -8.29 -3.91 1.25
CA LEU A 85 -9.08 -3.62 2.46
C LEU A 85 -9.01 -4.73 3.53
N GLY A 86 -8.45 -5.89 3.19
CA GLY A 86 -8.50 -7.09 4.04
C GLY A 86 -7.35 -8.05 3.79
N ARG A 87 -7.55 -9.32 4.16
CA ARG A 87 -6.58 -10.39 4.00
C ARG A 87 -7.27 -11.59 3.34
N ASN A 88 -6.52 -12.30 2.50
CA ASN A 88 -6.93 -13.62 2.03
C ASN A 88 -6.73 -14.62 3.17
N ILE A 89 -7.79 -15.31 3.57
CA ILE A 89 -7.78 -16.30 4.66
C ILE A 89 -8.39 -17.61 4.17
N LEU A 90 -7.93 -18.73 4.74
CA LEU A 90 -8.55 -20.04 4.51
C LEU A 90 -9.85 -20.13 5.31
N ILE A 91 -10.96 -20.40 4.63
CA ILE A 91 -12.30 -20.45 5.23
C ILE A 91 -12.79 -21.91 5.26
N GLY A 92 -13.30 -22.34 6.42
CA GLY A 92 -14.03 -23.60 6.57
C GLY A 92 -15.51 -23.33 6.83
N PHE A 93 -16.39 -23.91 6.02
CA PHE A 93 -17.84 -23.82 6.20
C PHE A 93 -18.35 -25.08 6.89
N MET A 94 -18.45 -25.05 8.21
CA MET A 94 -19.00 -26.14 9.03
C MET A 94 -19.53 -25.58 10.35
N SER A 95 -20.51 -26.25 10.96
CA SER A 95 -20.85 -25.97 12.35
C SER A 95 -19.72 -26.47 13.25
N TRP A 96 -19.30 -25.65 14.23
CA TRP A 96 -18.23 -26.03 15.14
C TRP A 96 -18.67 -25.79 16.59
N GLU A 97 -19.14 -26.86 17.22
CA GLU A 97 -19.53 -26.93 18.63
C GLU A 97 -20.46 -25.78 19.11
N GLY A 98 -21.23 -25.20 18.19
CA GLY A 98 -22.13 -24.07 18.47
C GLY A 98 -21.43 -22.72 18.66
N TYR A 99 -20.09 -22.65 18.59
CA TYR A 99 -19.36 -21.38 18.74
C TYR A 99 -19.50 -20.44 17.54
N ASN A 100 -19.90 -20.97 16.38
CA ASN A 100 -20.28 -20.18 15.20
C ASN A 100 -21.81 -20.13 15.00
N PHE A 101 -22.57 -20.14 16.10
CA PHE A 101 -24.01 -19.96 16.05
C PHE A 101 -24.39 -18.54 15.57
N GLU A 102 -25.42 -18.45 14.74
CA GLU A 102 -25.85 -17.21 14.06
C GLU A 102 -24.70 -16.52 13.29
N ASP A 103 -24.34 -15.30 13.67
CA ASP A 103 -23.36 -14.46 12.97
C ASP A 103 -21.96 -14.51 13.62
N ALA A 104 -21.74 -15.43 14.57
CA ALA A 104 -20.46 -15.58 15.24
C ALA A 104 -19.40 -16.18 14.31
N ILE A 105 -18.22 -15.54 14.27
CA ILE A 105 -17.07 -15.97 13.47
C ILE A 105 -15.99 -16.51 14.38
N LEU A 106 -15.54 -17.73 14.10
CA LEU A 106 -14.36 -18.32 14.71
C LEU A 106 -13.11 -17.94 13.90
N ILE A 107 -12.09 -17.46 14.58
CA ILE A 107 -10.79 -17.13 13.98
C ILE A 107 -9.70 -18.02 14.54
N SER A 108 -8.76 -18.41 13.68
CA SER A 108 -7.57 -19.14 14.13
C SER A 108 -6.67 -18.20 14.94
N GLU A 109 -6.10 -18.69 16.05
CA GLU A 109 -5.06 -17.99 16.82
C GLU A 109 -3.87 -17.56 15.93
N LYS A 110 -3.64 -18.27 14.82
CA LYS A 110 -2.63 -17.91 13.81
C LYS A 110 -2.84 -16.52 13.19
N LEU A 111 -4.04 -15.95 13.23
CA LEU A 111 -4.30 -14.60 12.74
C LEU A 111 -3.91 -13.51 13.76
N VAL A 112 -3.68 -13.88 15.02
CA VAL A 112 -3.27 -12.97 16.09
C VAL A 112 -1.74 -12.93 16.23
N LYS A 113 -1.06 -14.03 15.91
CA LYS A 113 0.41 -14.15 15.90
C LYS A 113 1.02 -13.48 14.67
#